data_AF-A0ABD3ATU3-F1
#
_entry.id   AF-A0ABD3ATU3-F1
#
_cell.length_a   1.000
_cell.length_b   1.000
_cell.length_c   1.000
_cell.angle_alpha   90.00
_cell.angle_beta   90.00
_cell.angle_gamma   90.00
#
_symmetry.space_group_name_H-M   'P 1'
#
loop_
_entity.id
_entity.type
_entity.pdbx_description
1 polymer ?
#
loop_
_entity_poly.entity_id
_entity_poly.type
_entity_poly.pdbx_seq_one_letter_code
_entity_poly.pdbx_strand_id
1 'polypeptide(L)'
;MTDKCIWHGEWKWTLDRRLNSEGRKLKALTPASFWPKFGNSDISVWFSSTVGPFTVQKAMKDLRSPGSNVNWYQLDWGKSSVARFSFILWLVCRRRLLTKDRLKRWGIQINADCVC
;
A
#
# COMPACT_ATOMS: atom_id res chain seq x y z
N MET A 1 5.19 33.49 -12.84
CA MET A 1 5.96 32.77 -13.88
C MET A 1 5.69 31.29 -13.68
N THR A 2 4.90 30.66 -14.54
CA THR A 2 4.31 29.34 -14.31
C THR A 2 5.24 28.23 -14.80
N ASP A 3 5.76 27.43 -13.88
CA ASP A 3 6.53 26.22 -14.17
C ASP A 3 5.60 25.13 -14.73
N LYS A 4 5.21 25.26 -15.99
CA LYS A 4 4.50 24.19 -16.69
C LYS A 4 5.55 23.19 -17.20
N CYS A 5 5.42 21.92 -16.87
CA CYS A 5 6.30 20.85 -17.39
C CYS A 5 5.94 20.45 -18.84
N ILE A 6 4.91 21.09 -19.40
CA ILE A 6 4.36 20.81 -20.73
C ILE A 6 4.33 22.14 -21.48
N TRP A 7 5.13 22.23 -22.54
CA TRP A 7 5.29 23.42 -23.37
C TRP A 7 4.94 23.07 -24.82
N HIS A 8 3.94 23.73 -25.40
CA HIS A 8 3.53 23.49 -26.79
C HIS A 8 3.23 22.02 -27.14
N GLY A 9 2.73 21.25 -26.17
CA GLY A 9 2.50 19.82 -26.39
C GLY A 9 3.80 19.02 -26.47
N GLU A 10 4.89 19.53 -25.89
CA GLU A 10 6.13 18.79 -25.63
C GLU A 10 6.39 18.75 -24.12
N TRP A 11 6.74 17.57 -23.61
CA TRP A 11 7.15 17.43 -22.22
C TRP A 11 8.58 17.92 -22.05
N LYS A 12 8.81 18.76 -21.03
CA LYS A 12 10.13 19.25 -20.66
C LYS A 12 10.31 19.12 -19.16
N TRP A 13 11.47 18.64 -18.75
CA TRP A 13 11.89 18.68 -17.34
C TRP A 13 11.77 20.11 -16.80
N THR A 14 11.30 20.24 -15.55
CA THR A 14 11.25 21.54 -14.87
C THR A 14 12.63 22.19 -14.83
N LEU A 15 12.66 23.53 -14.76
CA LEU A 15 13.87 24.36 -14.83
C LEU A 15 15.10 23.68 -14.21
N ASP A 16 16.13 23.42 -15.05
CA ASP A 16 17.35 22.67 -14.69
C ASP A 16 18.04 23.17 -13.41
N ARG A 17 17.84 24.46 -13.09
CA ARG A 17 18.40 25.11 -11.92
C ARG A 17 17.81 24.59 -10.60
N ARG A 18 16.60 24.03 -10.60
CA ARG A 18 15.95 23.42 -9.43
C ARG A 18 16.23 21.93 -9.28
N LEU A 19 16.79 21.27 -10.30
CA LEU A 19 17.17 19.86 -10.20
C LEU A 19 18.41 19.74 -9.31
N ASN A 20 18.28 19.00 -8.21
CA ASN A 20 19.41 18.58 -7.39
C ASN A 20 20.26 17.52 -8.13
N SER A 21 21.35 17.05 -7.52
CA SER A 21 22.23 16.04 -8.11
C SER A 21 21.47 14.78 -8.57
N GLU A 22 20.52 14.31 -7.77
CA GLU A 22 19.69 13.14 -8.09
C GLU A 22 18.74 13.40 -9.24
N GLY A 23 18.09 14.58 -9.27
CA GLY A 23 17.22 14.98 -10.38
C GLY A 23 17.97 15.04 -11.72
N ARG A 24 19.23 15.50 -11.72
CA ARG A 24 20.07 15.51 -12.95
C ARG A 24 20.44 14.11 -13.41
N LYS A 25 20.78 13.21 -12.48
CA LYS A 25 21.03 11.79 -12.80
C LYS A 25 19.79 11.14 -13.39
N LEU A 26 18.64 11.34 -12.76
CA LEU A 26 17.37 10.78 -13.22
C LEU A 26 17.02 11.29 -14.62
N LYS A 27 17.18 12.60 -14.87
CA LYS A 27 17.03 13.21 -16.20
C LYS A 27 17.96 12.58 -17.23
N ALA A 28 19.23 12.34 -16.90
CA ALA A 28 20.20 11.72 -17.81
C ALA A 28 19.90 10.24 -18.11
N LEU A 29 19.32 9.51 -17.14
CA LEU A 29 19.00 8.08 -17.26
C LEU A 29 17.61 7.82 -17.85
N THR A 30 16.74 8.83 -17.93
CA THR A 30 15.37 8.65 -18.42
C THR A 30 15.36 8.44 -19.94
N PRO A 31 14.93 7.26 -20.44
CA PRO A 31 14.87 7.02 -21.87
C PRO A 31 13.73 7.79 -22.53
N ALA A 32 13.85 8.05 -23.84
CA ALA A 32 12.81 8.75 -24.61
C ALA A 32 11.45 8.03 -24.63
N SER A 33 11.43 6.71 -24.40
CA SER A 33 10.20 5.92 -24.28
C SER A 33 9.35 6.26 -23.05
N PHE A 34 9.93 6.91 -22.03
CA PHE A 34 9.22 7.36 -20.83
C PHE A 34 8.63 8.76 -20.99
N TRP A 35 8.85 9.43 -22.12
CA TRP A 35 8.25 10.74 -22.35
C TRP A 35 6.73 10.60 -22.49
N PRO A 36 5.94 11.45 -21.81
CA PRO A 36 4.48 11.45 -21.94
C PRO A 36 4.08 11.58 -23.41
N LYS A 37 3.23 10.66 -23.88
CA LYS A 37 2.68 10.73 -25.24
C LYS A 37 1.47 11.65 -25.25
N PHE A 38 1.57 12.74 -25.99
CA PHE A 38 0.51 13.74 -26.10
C PHE A 38 -0.77 13.14 -26.68
N GLY A 39 -1.93 13.56 -26.16
CA GLY A 39 -3.24 13.13 -26.63
C GLY A 39 -3.65 11.70 -26.25
N ASN A 40 -2.78 10.94 -25.58
CA ASN A 40 -3.13 9.63 -25.03
C ASN A 40 -3.52 9.76 -23.55
N SER A 41 -4.58 9.06 -23.14
CA SER A 41 -4.90 8.89 -21.74
C SER A 41 -3.92 7.93 -21.08
N ASP A 42 -3.63 8.14 -19.79
CA ASP A 42 -2.86 7.19 -19.00
C ASP A 42 -3.54 5.81 -18.99
N ILE A 43 -2.74 4.76 -19.17
CA ILE A 43 -3.21 3.36 -19.13
C ILE A 43 -2.53 2.68 -17.96
N SER A 44 -3.33 2.00 -17.13
CA SER A 44 -2.82 1.13 -16.07
C SER A 44 -2.50 -0.25 -16.65
N VAL A 45 -1.26 -0.69 -16.47
CA VAL A 45 -0.74 -1.97 -16.98
C VAL A 45 -0.22 -2.81 -15.82
N TRP A 46 -0.49 -4.12 -15.85
CA TRP A 46 0.02 -5.06 -14.86
C TRP A 46 0.83 -6.16 -15.53
N PHE A 47 2.12 -6.20 -15.24
CA PHE A 47 3.09 -7.06 -15.93
C PHE A 47 2.80 -8.55 -15.77
N SER A 48 2.21 -8.97 -14.64
CA SER A 48 1.94 -10.38 -14.37
C SER A 48 0.72 -10.95 -15.12
N SER A 49 -0.13 -10.10 -15.71
CA SER A 49 -1.30 -10.55 -16.46
C SER A 49 -1.31 -9.89 -17.84
N THR A 50 -0.86 -10.65 -18.85
CA THR A 50 -0.84 -10.22 -20.26
C THR A 50 -2.22 -10.30 -20.93
N VAL A 51 -3.26 -10.75 -20.20
CA VAL A 51 -4.58 -11.04 -20.77
C VAL A 51 -5.68 -10.23 -20.06
N GLY A 52 -6.25 -9.28 -20.80
CA GLY A 52 -7.42 -8.49 -20.41
C GLY A 52 -7.10 -7.20 -19.66
N PRO A 53 -8.14 -6.41 -19.32
CA PRO A 53 -7.95 -5.12 -18.65
C PRO A 53 -7.34 -5.30 -17.26
N PHE A 54 -6.54 -4.31 -16.87
CA PHE A 54 -6.04 -4.19 -15.51
C PHE A 54 -7.20 -4.06 -14.53
N THR A 55 -7.17 -4.86 -13.46
CA THR A 55 -8.02 -4.65 -12.30
C THR A 55 -7.18 -4.76 -11.03
N VAL A 56 -7.45 -3.89 -10.06
CA VAL A 56 -6.81 -3.93 -8.74
C VAL A 56 -6.99 -5.30 -8.09
N GLN A 57 -8.13 -5.95 -8.33
CA GLN A 57 -8.41 -7.31 -7.84
C GLN A 57 -7.41 -8.34 -8.37
N LYS A 58 -7.15 -8.35 -9.68
CA LYS A 58 -6.17 -9.28 -10.30
C LYS A 58 -4.76 -8.99 -9.77
N ALA A 59 -4.36 -7.72 -9.79
CA ALA A 59 -3.05 -7.33 -9.27
C ALA A 59 -2.86 -7.74 -7.81
N MET A 60 -3.88 -7.53 -6.97
CA MET A 60 -3.82 -7.91 -5.56
C MET A 60 -3.81 -9.43 -5.36
N LYS A 61 -4.47 -10.19 -6.24
CA LYS A 61 -4.42 -11.65 -6.23
C LYS A 61 -3.02 -12.16 -6.61
N ASP A 62 -2.40 -11.57 -7.62
CA ASP A 62 -1.06 -11.95 -8.08
C ASP A 62 0.01 -11.57 -7.04
N LEU A 63 -0.16 -10.42 -6.37
CA LEU A 63 0.75 -9.95 -5.30
C LEU A 63 0.61 -10.76 -4.01
N ARG A 64 -0.58 -11.26 -3.70
CA ARG A 64 -0.82 -12.00 -2.45
C ARG A 64 -0.56 -13.48 -2.68
N SER A 65 0.34 -14.06 -1.90
CA SER A 65 0.36 -15.51 -1.71
C SER A 65 -0.76 -15.89 -0.71
N PRO A 66 -1.87 -16.50 -1.14
CA PRO A 66 -2.94 -16.87 -0.23
C PRO A 66 -2.42 -17.91 0.77
N GLY A 67 -2.55 -17.60 2.06
CA GLY A 67 -2.31 -18.58 3.13
C GLY A 67 -3.43 -19.62 3.19
N SER A 68 -3.19 -20.72 3.92
CA SER A 68 -4.24 -21.71 4.20
C SER A 68 -5.42 -21.05 4.90
N ASN A 69 -6.63 -21.46 4.52
CA ASN A 69 -7.83 -20.99 5.17
C ASN A 69 -7.86 -21.49 6.63
N VAL A 70 -8.02 -20.58 7.60
CA VAL A 70 -8.02 -20.90 9.04
C VAL A 70 -9.45 -20.96 9.54
N ASN A 71 -9.81 -21.95 10.37
CA ASN A 71 -11.20 -22.20 10.77
C ASN A 71 -11.95 -20.98 11.34
N TRP A 72 -11.25 -20.02 11.94
CA TRP A 72 -11.83 -18.80 12.50
C TRP A 72 -12.01 -17.65 11.49
N TYR A 73 -11.64 -17.82 10.21
CA TYR A 73 -11.69 -16.73 9.22
C TYR A 73 -13.10 -16.18 9.00
N GLN A 74 -14.13 -17.03 9.04
CA GLN A 74 -15.53 -16.61 8.88
C GLN A 74 -16.04 -15.84 10.09
N LEU A 75 -15.51 -16.13 11.27
CA LEU A 75 -15.83 -15.41 12.49
C LEU A 75 -15.24 -14.00 12.45
N ASP A 76 -14.03 -13.87 11.91
CA ASP A 76 -13.30 -12.60 11.82
C ASP A 76 -13.81 -11.72 10.66
N TRP A 77 -14.03 -12.28 9.47
CA TRP A 77 -14.36 -11.54 8.24
C TRP A 77 -15.74 -11.89 7.66
N GLY A 78 -16.67 -12.36 8.50
CA GLY A 78 -18.04 -12.70 8.09
C GLY A 78 -18.86 -11.48 7.65
N LYS A 79 -20.01 -11.74 7.00
CA LYS A 79 -20.89 -10.69 6.44
C LYS A 79 -21.43 -9.67 7.45
N SER A 80 -21.48 -10.03 8.74
CA SER A 80 -21.93 -9.17 9.84
C SER A 80 -20.79 -8.76 10.79
N SER A 81 -19.55 -8.90 10.34
CA SER A 81 -18.39 -8.63 11.18
C SER A 81 -18.15 -7.12 11.29
N VAL A 82 -18.25 -6.59 12.51
CA VAL A 82 -17.88 -5.19 12.79
C VAL A 82 -16.35 -5.15 12.86
N ALA A 83 -15.72 -4.38 11.97
CA ALA A 83 -14.27 -4.31 11.82
C ALA A 83 -13.50 -4.15 13.15
N ARG A 84 -14.06 -3.44 14.13
CA ARG A 84 -13.49 -3.31 15.48
C ARG A 84 -13.40 -4.65 16.21
N PHE A 85 -14.48 -5.43 16.23
CA PHE A 85 -14.51 -6.72 16.93
C PHE A 85 -13.69 -7.76 16.18
N SER A 86 -13.73 -7.76 14.85
CA SER A 86 -12.84 -8.55 13.99
C SER A 86 -11.38 -8.30 14.34
N PHE A 87 -10.96 -7.04 14.33
CA PHE A 87 -9.57 -6.69 14.63
C PHE A 87 -9.12 -7.16 16.03
N ILE A 88 -9.97 -7.02 17.05
CA ILE A 88 -9.68 -7.52 18.39
C ILE A 88 -9.59 -9.05 18.38
N LEU A 89 -10.53 -9.75 17.75
CA LEU A 89 -10.53 -11.20 17.63
C LEU A 89 -9.29 -11.71 16.89
N TRP A 90 -8.91 -11.07 15.79
CA TRP A 90 -7.68 -11.35 15.05
C TRP A 90 -6.43 -11.22 15.94
N LEU A 91 -6.36 -10.18 16.78
CA LEU A 91 -5.30 -10.01 17.76
C LEU A 91 -5.33 -11.13 18.82
N VAL A 92 -6.50 -11.55 19.28
CA VAL A 92 -6.65 -12.66 20.24
C VAL A 92 -6.17 -13.98 19.62
N CYS A 93 -6.65 -14.33 18.42
CA CYS A 93 -6.27 -15.54 17.70
C CYS A 93 -4.76 -15.60 17.43
N ARG A 94 -4.12 -14.46 17.16
CA ARG A 94 -2.68 -14.36 16.97
C ARG A 94 -1.88 -14.26 18.27
N ARG A 95 -2.54 -14.29 19.44
CA ARG A 95 -1.92 -13.98 20.74
C ARG A 95 -1.09 -12.70 20.64
N ARG A 96 -1.64 -11.66 20.01
CA ARG A 96 -1.06 -10.31 19.83
C ARG A 96 -1.82 -9.24 20.61
N LEU A 97 -2.93 -9.58 21.25
CA LEU A 97 -3.58 -8.68 22.18
C LEU A 97 -2.68 -8.45 23.41
N LEU A 98 -2.45 -7.18 23.76
CA LEU A 98 -1.72 -6.77 24.96
C LEU A 98 -2.67 -6.82 26.15
N THR A 99 -2.91 -8.02 26.67
CA THR A 99 -3.66 -8.18 27.93
C THR A 99 -2.82 -7.70 29.11
N LYS A 100 -3.46 -7.26 30.20
CA LYS A 100 -2.79 -6.88 31.45
C LYS A 100 -1.79 -7.96 31.90
N ASP A 101 -2.16 -9.23 31.83
CA ASP A 101 -1.27 -10.35 32.20
C ASP A 101 -0.03 -10.48 31.34
N ARG A 102 -0.13 -10.10 30.05
CA ARG A 102 1.02 -10.15 29.15
C ARG A 102 1.96 -8.98 29.39
N LEU A 103 1.41 -7.79 29.56
CA LEU A 103 2.19 -6.60 29.89
C LEU A 103 2.92 -6.77 31.24
N LYS A 104 2.29 -7.40 32.24
CA LYS A 104 2.94 -7.80 33.50
C LYS A 104 4.10 -8.77 33.26
N ARG A 105 3.90 -9.81 32.44
CA ARG A 105 4.97 -10.74 32.06
C ARG A 105 6.14 -10.07 31.33
N TRP A 106 5.91 -8.93 30.68
CA TRP A 106 6.96 -8.12 30.06
C TRP A 106 7.64 -7.14 31.02
N GLY A 107 7.31 -7.17 32.33
CA GLY A 107 7.91 -6.31 33.34
C GLY A 107 7.36 -4.87 33.36
N ILE A 108 6.30 -4.60 32.58
CA ILE A 108 5.64 -3.29 32.59
C ILE A 108 4.81 -3.21 33.88
N GLN A 109 5.08 -2.20 34.70
CA GLN A 109 4.35 -1.95 35.93
C GLN A 109 2.94 -1.42 35.58
N ILE A 110 1.92 -2.22 35.87
CA ILE A 110 0.51 -1.88 35.62
C ILE A 110 -0.28 -2.25 36.87
N ASN A 111 -1.19 -1.36 37.28
CA ASN A 111 -2.09 -1.64 38.39
C ASN A 111 -2.89 -2.93 38.13
N ALA A 112 -2.68 -3.89 39.02
CA ALA A 112 -3.19 -5.25 38.94
C ALA A 112 -4.71 -5.32 39.18
N ASP A 113 -5.30 -4.26 39.70
CA ASP A 113 -6.67 -4.28 40.16
C ASP A 113 -7.63 -4.44 38.98
N CYS A 114 -8.47 -5.46 39.08
CA CYS A 114 -9.67 -5.58 38.27
C CYS A 114 -10.71 -4.68 38.93
N VAL A 115 -11.18 -3.66 38.21
CA VAL A 115 -12.36 -2.90 38.64
C VAL A 115 -13.57 -3.71 38.18
N CYS A 116 -14.39 -4.13 39.14
CA CYS A 116 -15.65 -4.82 38.90
C CYS A 116 -16.68 -3.88 38.27
#